data_AF-A0A2K5M6W5-F1
#
_entry.id   AF-A0A2K5M6W5-F1
#
_cell.length_a   1.000
_cell.length_b   1.000
_cell.length_c   1.000
_cell.angle_alpha   90.00
_cell.angle_beta   90.00
_cell.angle_gamma   90.00
#
_symmetry.space_group_name_H-M   'P 1'
#
loop_
_entity.id
_entity.type
_entity.pdbx_description
1 polymer ?
#
loop_
_entity_poly.entity_id
_entity_poly.type
_entity_poly.pdbx_seq_one_letter_code
_entity_poly.pdbx_strand_id
1 'polypeptide(L)'
;SGFEELGLREDTLRVLAAFLRRGEAAGSPVPSPLSPAQEEPTDFLSRLRRCLPCSLGRGAAPSESPRPCSLPIRPCYGSEPGPATPDFYALVAQRLEQLVQEQLKSPPSPELRGPPPTEKEAIPRRLVALLEEEAEVINQKLASDPALRGHLGCFHP
;
A
#
# COMPACT_ATOMS: atom_id res chain seq x y z
N SER A 1 1.07 44.07 -5.33
CA SER A 1 0.39 44.47 -6.58
C SER A 1 0.83 43.51 -7.66
N GLY A 2 0.01 42.79 -8.39
CA GLY A 2 -1.44 42.66 -8.51
C GLY A 2 -1.63 41.59 -9.58
N PHE A 3 -2.50 40.61 -9.33
CA PHE A 3 -2.78 39.47 -10.19
C PHE A 3 -3.70 39.95 -11.34
N GLU A 4 -3.13 40.63 -12.31
CA GLU A 4 -3.69 40.82 -13.65
C GLU A 4 -3.01 39.75 -14.53
N GLU A 5 -3.66 38.86 -15.28
CA GLU A 5 -5.05 38.84 -15.74
C GLU A 5 -5.25 37.45 -16.39
N LEU A 6 -6.13 36.59 -15.86
CA LEU A 6 -6.47 35.31 -16.53
C LEU A 6 -7.43 35.51 -17.73
N GLY A 7 -7.62 36.75 -18.21
CA GLY A 7 -8.53 37.08 -19.31
C GLY A 7 -9.97 36.57 -19.09
N LEU A 8 -10.35 36.33 -17.83
CA LEU A 8 -11.65 35.78 -17.48
C LEU A 8 -12.66 36.91 -17.41
N ARG A 9 -13.71 36.80 -18.21
CA ARG A 9 -14.79 37.78 -18.27
C ARG A 9 -15.47 37.93 -16.90
N GLU A 10 -15.84 39.17 -16.55
CA GLU A 10 -16.36 39.59 -15.23
C GLU A 10 -17.50 38.70 -14.67
N ASP A 11 -18.35 38.19 -15.56
CA ASP A 11 -19.46 37.29 -15.27
C ASP A 11 -18.98 35.93 -14.75
N THR A 12 -17.90 35.41 -15.33
CA THR A 12 -17.28 34.14 -14.90
C THR A 12 -16.70 34.27 -13.50
N LEU A 13 -15.99 35.36 -13.23
CA LEU A 13 -15.45 35.65 -11.90
C LEU A 13 -16.56 35.81 -10.87
N ARG A 14 -17.69 36.43 -11.26
CA ARG A 14 -18.86 36.59 -10.39
C ARG A 14 -19.51 35.26 -10.01
N VAL A 15 -19.60 34.32 -10.96
CA VAL A 15 -20.16 32.97 -10.71
C VAL A 15 -19.25 32.18 -9.77
N LEU A 16 -17.94 32.20 -10.01
CA LEU A 16 -16.97 31.51 -9.14
C LEU A 16 -16.97 32.09 -7.72
N ALA A 17 -17.02 33.42 -7.58
CA ALA A 17 -17.14 34.08 -6.29
C ALA A 17 -18.46 33.76 -5.57
N ALA A 18 -19.57 33.58 -6.30
CA ALA A 18 -20.83 33.14 -5.71
C ALA A 18 -20.78 31.68 -5.24
N PHE A 19 -20.11 30.80 -6.00
CA PHE A 19 -19.96 29.39 -5.66
C PHE A 19 -19.11 29.18 -4.40
N LEU A 20 -18.00 29.90 -4.29
CA LEU A 20 -17.12 29.85 -3.11
C LEU A 20 -17.82 30.38 -1.86
N ARG A 21 -18.53 31.51 -1.97
CA ARG A 21 -19.32 32.06 -0.86
C ARG A 21 -20.46 31.14 -0.42
N ARG A 22 -20.97 30.27 -1.31
CA ARG A 22 -21.97 29.25 -0.96
C ARG A 22 -21.39 28.09 -0.15
N GLY A 23 -20.07 27.85 -0.22
CA GLY A 23 -19.37 26.82 0.53
C GLY A 23 -18.93 27.20 1.94
N GLU A 24 -18.85 28.50 2.27
CA GLU A 24 -18.36 29.00 3.56
C GLU A 24 -19.46 29.25 4.62
N ALA A 25 -20.74 29.21 4.24
CA ALA A 25 -21.83 29.31 5.21
C ALA A 25 -22.24 27.91 5.70
N ALA A 26 -21.98 27.66 6.98
CA ALA A 26 -22.19 26.41 7.68
C ALA A 26 -23.54 25.72 7.41
N GLY A 27 -23.46 24.40 7.18
CA GLY A 27 -24.38 23.38 7.68
C GLY A 27 -25.84 23.46 7.23
N SER A 28 -26.17 22.81 6.10
CA SER A 28 -27.49 22.20 5.89
C SER A 28 -27.47 21.27 4.67
N PRO A 29 -28.03 20.06 4.72
CA PRO A 29 -28.06 19.16 3.57
C PRO A 29 -29.14 19.63 2.59
N VAL A 30 -28.73 20.09 1.41
CA VAL A 30 -29.65 20.28 0.28
C VAL A 30 -29.62 19.00 -0.56
N PRO A 31 -30.77 18.41 -0.90
CA PRO A 31 -30.84 17.12 -1.57
C PRO A 31 -30.37 17.27 -3.03
N SER A 32 -29.46 16.40 -3.44
CA SER A 32 -29.15 16.19 -4.86
C SER A 32 -30.39 15.63 -5.58
N PRO A 33 -30.62 15.97 -6.86
CA PRO A 33 -31.74 15.43 -7.62
C PRO A 33 -31.57 13.92 -7.78
N LEU A 34 -32.61 13.18 -7.38
CA LEU A 34 -32.74 11.74 -7.54
C LEU A 34 -32.64 11.36 -9.03
N SER A 35 -31.65 10.54 -9.40
CA SER A 35 -31.73 9.73 -10.62
C SER A 35 -32.70 8.57 -10.39
N PRO A 36 -33.70 8.35 -11.26
CA PRO A 36 -34.60 7.21 -11.16
C PRO A 36 -34.05 6.05 -11.99
N ALA A 37 -33.18 5.24 -11.40
CA ALA A 37 -32.98 3.87 -11.86
C ALA A 37 -32.29 3.07 -10.75
N GLN A 38 -32.91 1.96 -10.39
CA GLN A 38 -32.49 0.98 -9.40
C GLN A 38 -31.02 0.56 -9.56
N GLU A 39 -30.23 0.75 -8.51
CA GLU A 39 -29.12 -0.15 -8.20
C GLU A 39 -28.95 -0.23 -6.68
N GLU A 40 -29.76 -1.07 -6.05
CA GLU A 40 -29.26 -1.88 -4.92
C GLU A 40 -28.96 -3.25 -5.54
N PRO A 41 -27.81 -3.87 -5.26
CA PRO A 41 -27.53 -4.19 -3.87
C PRO A 41 -26.06 -4.17 -3.48
N THR A 42 -25.78 -3.95 -2.20
CA THR A 42 -24.52 -4.30 -1.52
C THR A 42 -23.31 -3.36 -1.67
N ASP A 43 -23.45 -2.16 -1.14
CA ASP A 43 -22.29 -1.47 -0.58
C ASP A 43 -21.59 -2.40 0.45
N PHE A 44 -20.29 -2.63 0.25
CA PHE A 44 -19.48 -3.49 1.09
C PHE A 44 -19.57 -3.07 2.56
N LEU A 45 -19.64 -1.77 2.84
CA LEU A 45 -19.79 -1.27 4.21
C LEU A 45 -21.18 -1.58 4.77
N SER A 46 -22.20 -1.53 3.94
CA SER A 46 -23.57 -1.94 4.29
C SER A 46 -23.67 -3.44 4.58
N ARG A 47 -22.91 -4.29 3.88
CA ARG A 47 -22.73 -5.71 4.23
C ARG A 47 -21.97 -5.88 5.53
N LEU A 48 -20.86 -5.17 5.70
CA LEU A 48 -20.00 -5.25 6.87
C LEU A 48 -20.77 -4.84 8.14
N ARG A 49 -21.57 -3.78 8.06
CA ARG A 49 -22.43 -3.32 9.16
C ARG A 49 -23.51 -4.32 9.56
N ARG A 50 -24.00 -5.15 8.62
CA ARG A 50 -24.94 -6.25 8.92
C ARG A 50 -24.26 -7.46 9.54
N CYS A 51 -22.98 -7.69 9.21
CA CYS A 51 -22.22 -8.83 9.71
C CYS A 51 -21.50 -8.55 11.04
N LEU A 52 -21.26 -7.29 11.38
CA LEU A 52 -20.69 -6.92 12.67
C LEU A 52 -21.79 -7.10 13.74
N PRO A 53 -21.54 -7.89 14.80
CA PRO A 53 -22.45 -7.98 15.93
C PRO A 53 -22.70 -6.57 16.46
N CYS A 54 -23.94 -6.12 16.46
CA CYS A 54 -24.35 -5.01 17.29
C CYS A 54 -23.84 -5.29 18.70
N SER A 55 -23.21 -4.33 19.35
CA SER A 55 -22.91 -4.40 20.78
C SER A 55 -24.23 -4.38 21.56
N LEU A 56 -24.96 -5.48 21.49
CA LEU A 56 -26.13 -5.81 22.30
C LEU A 56 -25.53 -6.60 23.47
N GLY A 57 -25.37 -5.99 24.64
CA GLY A 57 -26.56 -5.64 25.39
C GLY A 57 -27.23 -6.95 25.79
N ARG A 58 -26.71 -7.53 26.88
CA ARG A 58 -27.32 -8.58 27.72
C ARG A 58 -28.77 -8.94 27.34
N GLY A 59 -28.97 -10.10 26.72
CA GLY A 59 -30.32 -10.67 26.56
C GLY A 59 -30.40 -11.85 25.59
N ALA A 60 -30.50 -13.06 26.15
CA ALA A 60 -30.81 -14.36 25.54
C ALA A 60 -29.89 -14.86 24.39
N ALA A 61 -29.23 -15.99 24.63
CA ALA A 61 -28.43 -16.69 23.63
C ALA A 61 -29.30 -17.03 22.40
N PRO A 62 -28.88 -16.68 21.17
CA PRO A 62 -29.51 -17.23 19.98
C PRO A 62 -29.30 -18.75 20.00
N SER A 63 -30.36 -19.52 19.72
CA SER A 63 -30.27 -20.98 19.64
C SER A 63 -29.17 -21.34 18.64
N GLU A 64 -28.16 -22.05 19.12
CA GLU A 64 -27.02 -22.50 18.34
C GLU A 64 -27.53 -23.17 17.05
N SER A 65 -27.14 -22.64 15.89
CA SER A 65 -27.29 -23.40 14.66
C SER A 65 -26.50 -24.70 14.84
N PRO A 66 -27.10 -25.88 14.56
CA PRO A 66 -26.39 -27.14 14.73
C PRO A 66 -25.16 -27.12 13.85
N ARG A 67 -23.96 -27.07 14.46
CA ARG A 67 -22.74 -27.20 13.67
C ARG A 67 -22.81 -28.56 12.96
N PRO A 68 -22.42 -28.63 11.68
CA PRO A 68 -22.25 -29.91 11.03
C PRO A 68 -21.25 -30.74 11.84
N CYS A 69 -21.69 -31.91 12.32
CA CYS A 69 -20.90 -32.80 13.17
C CYS A 69 -19.67 -33.42 12.46
N SER A 70 -19.43 -33.05 11.20
CA SER A 70 -18.35 -33.56 10.36
C SER A 70 -17.00 -32.90 10.62
N LEU A 71 -16.95 -31.77 11.34
CA LEU A 71 -15.69 -31.08 11.64
C LEU A 71 -15.29 -31.28 13.12
N PRO A 72 -14.03 -31.65 13.38
CA PRO A 72 -13.56 -31.87 14.74
C PRO A 72 -13.67 -30.58 15.57
N ILE A 73 -14.27 -30.71 16.76
CA ILE A 73 -14.47 -29.62 17.73
C ILE A 73 -13.11 -29.08 18.22
N ARG A 74 -12.07 -29.90 18.15
CA ARG A 74 -10.71 -29.56 18.53
C ARG A 74 -9.83 -29.35 17.29
N PRO A 75 -9.15 -28.20 17.18
CA PRO A 75 -7.98 -28.01 16.33
C PRO A 75 -7.08 -29.24 16.22
N CYS A 76 -7.01 -29.87 15.05
CA CYS A 76 -6.06 -30.97 14.80
C CYS A 76 -4.60 -30.48 14.70
N TYR A 77 -4.39 -29.17 14.65
CA TYR A 77 -3.08 -28.51 14.57
C TYR A 77 -2.39 -28.35 15.94
N GLY A 78 -2.98 -28.86 17.03
CA GLY A 78 -2.36 -28.86 18.37
C GLY A 78 -1.35 -29.98 18.63
N SER A 79 -1.09 -30.83 17.62
CA SER A 79 0.03 -31.76 17.68
C SER A 79 1.25 -30.98 17.25
N GLU A 80 2.08 -30.54 18.21
CA GLU A 80 3.41 -30.01 17.90
C GLU A 80 4.07 -30.98 16.92
N PRO A 81 4.49 -30.51 15.72
CA PRO A 81 5.30 -31.33 14.84
C PRO A 81 6.48 -31.81 15.68
N GLY A 82 6.64 -33.14 15.82
CA GLY A 82 7.80 -33.69 16.52
C GLY A 82 9.09 -33.07 15.97
N PRO A 83 10.19 -33.05 16.75
CA PRO A 83 11.43 -32.39 16.33
C PRO A 83 11.80 -32.85 14.92
N ALA A 84 11.84 -31.89 13.99
CA ALA A 84 12.10 -32.19 12.59
C ALA A 84 13.46 -32.90 12.51
N THR A 85 13.44 -34.11 11.96
CA THR A 85 14.66 -34.92 11.86
C THR A 85 15.66 -34.19 10.96
N PRO A 86 16.98 -34.23 11.24
CA PRO A 86 17.98 -33.60 10.39
C PRO A 86 17.86 -33.97 8.90
N ASP A 87 17.44 -35.21 8.63
CA ASP A 87 17.18 -35.73 7.28
C ASP A 87 16.04 -35.01 6.55
N PHE A 88 15.04 -34.51 7.29
CA PHE A 88 13.93 -33.72 6.72
C PHE A 88 14.47 -32.43 6.10
N TYR A 89 15.30 -31.68 6.84
CA TYR A 89 15.88 -30.44 6.33
C TYR A 89 16.89 -30.70 5.20
N ALA A 90 17.63 -31.80 5.25
CA ALA A 90 18.51 -32.21 4.16
C ALA A 90 17.71 -32.47 2.86
N LEU A 91 16.57 -33.16 2.97
CA LEU A 91 15.68 -33.41 1.83
C LEU A 91 15.05 -32.11 1.30
N VAL A 92 14.61 -31.23 2.20
CA VAL A 92 14.06 -29.91 1.82
C VAL A 92 15.11 -29.08 1.09
N ALA A 93 16.34 -29.02 1.62
CA ALA A 93 17.45 -28.31 0.98
C ALA A 93 17.71 -28.84 -0.43
N GLN A 94 17.82 -30.17 -0.57
CA GLN A 94 18.01 -30.80 -1.88
C GLN A 94 16.88 -30.47 -2.87
N ARG A 95 15.62 -30.46 -2.42
CA ARG A 95 14.47 -30.13 -3.27
C ARG A 95 14.43 -28.66 -3.66
N LEU A 96 14.81 -27.76 -2.75
CA LEU A 96 14.94 -26.33 -3.05
C LEU A 96 16.03 -26.09 -4.11
N GLU A 97 17.18 -26.74 -3.99
CA GLU A 97 18.26 -26.69 -4.99
C GLU A 97 17.75 -27.15 -6.37
N GLN A 98 16.99 -28.24 -6.41
CA GLN A 98 16.41 -28.77 -7.64
C GLN A 98 15.44 -27.75 -8.27
N LEU A 99 14.57 -27.13 -7.47
CA LEU A 99 13.63 -26.10 -7.95
C LEU A 99 14.35 -24.87 -8.52
N VAL A 100 15.42 -24.43 -7.87
CA VAL A 100 16.26 -23.33 -8.38
C VAL A 100 16.86 -23.71 -9.73
N GLN A 101 17.41 -24.92 -9.87
CA GLN A 101 17.97 -25.37 -11.14
C GLN A 101 16.93 -25.46 -12.25
N GLU A 102 15.72 -25.91 -11.95
CA GLU A 102 14.60 -25.91 -12.93
C GLU A 102 14.17 -24.50 -13.31
N GLN A 103 14.11 -23.55 -12.35
CA GLN A 103 13.83 -22.15 -12.64
C GLN A 103 14.89 -21.52 -13.55
N LEU A 104 16.15 -21.89 -13.38
CA LEU A 104 17.25 -21.41 -14.23
C LEU A 104 17.27 -22.05 -15.63
N LYS A 105 16.77 -23.28 -15.78
CA LYS A 105 16.58 -23.92 -17.11
C LYS A 105 15.38 -23.36 -17.87
N SER A 106 14.40 -22.81 -17.15
CA SER A 106 13.25 -22.17 -17.76
C SER A 106 13.71 -20.89 -18.47
N PRO A 107 13.23 -20.56 -19.69
CA PRO A 107 13.43 -19.22 -20.21
C PRO A 107 12.89 -18.23 -19.18
N PRO A 108 13.53 -17.05 -18.99
CA PRO A 108 13.06 -16.09 -18.01
C PRO A 108 11.58 -15.84 -18.27
N SER A 109 10.75 -16.04 -17.25
CA SER A 109 9.39 -15.50 -17.26
C SER A 109 9.51 -14.08 -17.79
N PRO A 110 8.69 -13.66 -18.77
CA PRO A 110 8.80 -12.33 -19.34
C PRO A 110 8.87 -11.39 -18.15
N GLU A 111 10.05 -10.77 -17.97
CA GLU A 111 10.26 -9.86 -16.85
C GLU A 111 9.02 -9.01 -16.83
N LEU A 112 8.35 -8.98 -15.68
CA LEU A 112 7.17 -8.18 -15.46
C LEU A 112 7.65 -6.77 -15.75
N ARG A 113 7.53 -6.38 -17.02
CA ARG A 113 8.13 -5.18 -17.60
C ARG A 113 7.33 -4.14 -16.87
N GLY A 114 7.93 -3.61 -15.81
CA GLY A 114 7.26 -2.68 -14.93
C GLY A 114 6.60 -1.64 -15.82
N PRO A 115 5.39 -1.18 -15.48
CA PRO A 115 4.70 -0.19 -16.28
C PRO A 115 5.71 0.89 -16.67
N PRO A 116 5.74 1.31 -17.95
CA PRO A 116 6.74 2.24 -18.44
C PRO A 116 6.81 3.42 -17.48
N PRO A 117 8.02 3.89 -17.11
CA PRO A 117 8.20 4.82 -16.01
C PRO A 117 7.24 5.99 -16.21
N THR A 118 6.24 6.04 -15.34
CA THR A 118 5.22 7.07 -15.41
C THR A 118 5.87 8.40 -15.06
N GLU A 119 5.26 9.52 -15.45
CA GLU A 119 5.76 10.85 -15.09
C GLU A 119 6.00 10.99 -13.57
N LYS A 120 5.22 10.26 -12.76
CA LYS A 120 5.39 10.18 -11.30
C LYS A 120 6.70 9.54 -10.83
N GLU A 121 7.31 8.68 -11.63
CA GLU A 121 8.62 8.06 -11.34
C GLU A 121 9.80 8.83 -11.93
N ALA A 122 9.56 9.77 -12.86
CA ALA A 122 10.62 10.52 -13.50
C ALA A 122 11.39 11.39 -12.49
N ILE A 123 10.68 12.02 -11.54
CA ILE A 123 11.30 12.87 -10.52
C ILE A 123 12.14 12.03 -9.52
N PRO A 124 11.60 10.97 -8.89
CA PRO A 124 12.40 10.09 -8.04
C PRO A 124 13.64 9.52 -8.72
N ARG A 125 13.54 9.09 -9.99
CA ARG A 125 14.68 8.55 -10.73
C ARG A 125 15.77 9.60 -11.00
N ARG A 126 15.38 10.83 -11.36
CA ARG A 126 16.32 11.94 -11.52
C ARG A 126 17.02 12.29 -10.21
N LEU A 127 16.28 12.26 -9.10
CA LEU A 127 16.86 12.49 -7.78
C LEU A 127 17.90 11.43 -7.42
N VAL A 128 17.60 10.14 -7.65
CA VAL A 128 18.56 9.06 -7.42
C VAL A 128 19.84 9.29 -8.24
N ALA A 129 19.72 9.60 -9.52
CA ALA A 129 20.88 9.85 -10.38
C ALA A 129 21.76 11.02 -9.89
N LEU A 130 21.13 12.13 -9.45
CA LEU A 130 21.86 13.27 -8.90
C LEU A 130 22.57 12.93 -7.58
N LEU A 131 21.91 12.15 -6.71
CA LEU A 131 22.49 11.72 -5.44
C LEU A 131 23.66 10.76 -5.65
N GLU A 132 23.58 9.87 -6.65
CA GLU A 132 24.69 8.97 -7.02
C GLU A 132 25.89 9.77 -7.55
N GLU A 133 25.66 10.73 -8.46
CA GLU A 133 26.71 11.62 -8.97
C GLU A 133 27.36 12.42 -7.84
N GLU A 134 26.57 13.00 -6.95
CA GLU A 134 27.10 13.77 -5.81
C GLU A 134 27.88 12.86 -4.85
N ALA A 135 27.40 11.64 -4.60
CA ALA A 135 28.11 10.66 -3.78
C ALA A 135 29.46 10.27 -4.41
N GLU A 136 29.54 10.13 -5.74
CA GLU A 136 30.80 9.89 -6.45
C GLU A 136 31.78 11.05 -6.29
N VAL A 137 31.32 12.29 -6.41
CA VAL A 137 32.15 13.49 -6.19
C VAL A 137 32.68 13.53 -4.75
N ILE A 138 31.83 13.24 -3.76
CA ILE A 138 32.23 13.15 -2.35
C ILE A 138 33.27 12.05 -2.17
N ASN A 139 33.03 10.86 -2.71
CA ASN A 139 33.96 9.72 -2.61
C ASN A 139 35.30 10.02 -3.27
N GLN A 140 35.30 10.69 -4.43
CA GLN A 140 36.54 11.09 -5.11
C GLN A 140 37.30 12.16 -4.32
N LYS A 141 36.60 13.07 -3.66
CA LYS A 141 37.21 14.05 -2.74
C LYS A 141 37.81 13.37 -1.51
N LEU A 142 37.13 12.38 -0.94
CA LEU A 142 37.65 11.59 0.18
C LEU A 142 38.85 10.71 -0.21
N ALA A 143 38.89 10.24 -1.45
CA ALA A 143 40.02 9.48 -1.97
C ALA A 143 41.25 10.36 -2.25
N SER A 144 41.04 11.59 -2.73
CA SER A 144 42.13 12.52 -3.04
C SER A 144 42.69 13.26 -1.83
N ASP A 145 41.90 13.42 -0.75
CA ASP A 145 42.34 14.07 0.48
C ASP A 145 42.35 13.09 1.69
N PRO A 146 43.52 12.52 2.05
CA PRO A 146 43.62 11.60 3.18
C PRO A 146 43.43 12.28 4.54
N ALA A 147 43.59 13.61 4.65
CA ALA A 147 43.36 14.34 5.90
C ALA A 147 41.86 14.44 6.21
N LEU A 148 41.02 14.69 5.19
CA LEU A 148 39.56 14.63 5.32
C LEU A 148 39.08 13.24 5.74
N ARG A 149 39.66 12.20 5.13
CA ARG A 149 39.35 10.81 5.48
C ARG A 149 39.73 10.47 6.93
N GLY A 150 40.89 10.95 7.40
CA GLY A 150 41.31 10.82 8.79
C GLY A 150 40.38 11.55 9.76
N HIS A 151 39.96 12.77 9.43
CA HIS A 151 39.05 13.57 10.27
C HIS A 151 37.67 12.92 10.46
N LEU A 152 37.14 12.28 9.40
CA LEU A 152 35.86 11.55 9.46
C LEU A 152 35.98 10.20 10.18
N GLY A 153 37.12 9.52 10.04
CA GLY A 153 37.40 8.26 10.74
C GLY A 153 37.66 8.42 12.24
N CYS A 154 37.87 9.65 12.73
CA CYS A 154 38.08 9.95 14.14
C CYS A 154 36.78 10.11 14.96
N PHE A 155 35.59 10.00 14.36
CA PHE A 155 34.34 9.88 15.10
C PHE A 155 34.20 8.46 15.65
N HIS A 156 34.91 8.18 16.74
CA HIS A 156 34.69 7.00 17.56
C HIS A 156 33.65 7.35 18.64
N PRO A 157 32.60 6.53 18.88
CA PRO A 157 31.75 6.66 20.06
C PRO A 157 32.53 6.37 21.35
#